data_AF-A0A5E4SL08-F1
#
_entry.id   AF-A0A5E4SL08-F1
#
_cell.length_a   1.000
_cell.length_b   1.000
_cell.length_c   1.000
_cell.angle_alpha   90.00
_cell.angle_beta   90.00
_cell.angle_gamma   90.00
#
_symmetry.space_group_name_H-M   'P 1'
#
loop_
_entity.id
_entity.type
_entity.pdbx_description
1 polymer ?
#
loop_
_entity_poly.entity_id
_entity_poly.type
_entity_poly.pdbx_seq_one_letter_code
_entity_poly.pdbx_strand_id
1 'polypeptide(L)'
;MQQADREFLKTGKALLLVAFGLALGLVVAYIWPWPTVVIQAKNKDWVDIATALGTVGAVVVSLGLATAELRRRGQEGADRASLVAAQISPTLNDFVVRQTDFCVAMQFPTIPQGDLITVSRLVDWATTQRTFAVTSDQLIALSPLPNRCAFRLARGLSLFDLTLREIADEWGAYQGTLYCLGEDEVKKIRGMMAVPFSLLVIAARECERAASPVSAVPTPEELYARPAH
;
A
#
# COMPACT_ATOMS: atom_id res chain seq x y z
N MET A 1 -13.15 23.51 -13.53
CA MET A 1 -14.40 23.52 -12.73
C MET A 1 -14.36 22.59 -11.50
N GLN A 2 -13.81 21.37 -11.58
CA GLN A 2 -13.79 20.41 -10.45
C GLN A 2 -12.98 20.80 -9.19
N GLN A 3 -12.04 21.76 -9.28
CA GLN A 3 -11.28 22.22 -8.12
C GLN A 3 -12.06 23.21 -7.23
N ALA A 4 -12.91 24.06 -7.83
CA ALA A 4 -13.67 25.07 -7.09
C ALA A 4 -14.76 24.43 -6.19
N ASP A 5 -15.40 23.35 -6.67
CA ASP A 5 -16.39 22.61 -5.86
C ASP A 5 -15.77 21.89 -4.65
N ARG A 6 -14.53 21.41 -4.77
CA ARG A 6 -13.83 20.74 -3.65
C ARG A 6 -13.45 21.72 -2.55
N GLU A 7 -13.04 22.94 -2.92
CA GLU A 7 -12.78 24.04 -1.98
C GLU A 7 -14.06 24.43 -1.23
N PHE A 8 -15.18 24.62 -1.94
CA PHE A 8 -16.45 25.00 -1.33
C PHE A 8 -16.98 23.92 -0.35
N LEU A 9 -16.83 22.64 -0.71
CA LEU A 9 -17.19 21.50 0.15
C LEU A 9 -16.30 21.38 1.40
N LYS A 10 -15.01 21.72 1.29
CA LYS A 10 -14.10 21.76 2.45
C LYS A 10 -14.47 22.90 3.40
N THR A 11 -14.72 24.08 2.85
CA THR A 11 -15.12 25.27 3.62
C THR A 11 -16.47 25.06 4.31
N GLY A 12 -17.45 24.48 3.61
CA GLY A 12 -18.75 24.14 4.19
C GLY A 12 -18.69 23.10 5.32
N LYS A 13 -17.84 22.07 5.19
CA LYS A 13 -17.62 21.07 6.25
C LYS A 13 -16.90 21.66 7.46
N ALA A 14 -15.94 22.56 7.27
CA ALA A 14 -15.28 23.27 8.36
C ALA A 14 -16.28 24.15 9.13
N LEU A 15 -17.15 24.87 8.41
CA LEU A 15 -18.18 25.73 9.01
C LEU A 15 -19.21 24.92 9.79
N LEU A 16 -19.61 23.74 9.29
CA LEU A 16 -20.47 22.81 10.01
C LEU A 16 -19.82 22.24 11.27
N LEU A 17 -18.53 21.88 11.24
CA LEU A 17 -17.82 21.39 12.43
C LEU A 17 -17.68 22.48 13.50
N VAL A 18 -17.42 23.73 13.08
CA VAL A 18 -17.39 24.87 13.99
C VAL A 18 -18.78 25.11 14.59
N ALA A 19 -19.83 25.13 13.77
CA ALA A 19 -21.21 25.30 14.24
C ALA A 19 -21.65 24.16 15.17
N PHE A 20 -21.26 22.92 14.87
CA PHE A 20 -21.55 21.76 15.72
C PHE A 20 -20.78 21.83 17.04
N GLY A 21 -19.51 22.23 17.03
CA GLY A 21 -18.73 22.47 18.24
C GLY A 21 -19.32 23.58 19.12
N LEU A 22 -19.80 24.67 18.51
CA LEU A 22 -20.52 25.76 19.18
C LEU A 22 -21.84 25.28 19.79
N ALA A 23 -22.62 24.50 19.05
CA ALA A 23 -23.88 23.93 19.51
C ALA A 23 -23.67 22.94 20.66
N LEU A 24 -22.66 22.07 20.57
CA LEU A 24 -22.31 21.13 21.64
C LEU A 24 -21.79 21.86 22.88
N GLY A 25 -20.98 22.91 22.69
CA GLY A 25 -20.56 23.80 23.77
C GLY A 25 -21.74 24.48 24.46
N LEU A 26 -22.72 24.97 23.70
CA LEU A 26 -23.97 25.55 24.23
C LEU A 26 -24.82 24.52 24.97
N VAL A 27 -24.96 23.31 24.43
CA VAL A 27 -25.73 22.23 25.06
C VAL A 27 -25.08 21.77 26.35
N VAL A 28 -23.76 21.62 26.39
CA VAL A 28 -23.02 21.30 27.63
C VAL A 28 -23.13 22.45 28.62
N ALA A 29 -22.99 23.71 28.18
CA ALA A 29 -23.19 24.87 29.06
C ALA A 29 -24.62 24.95 29.61
N TYR A 30 -25.62 24.49 28.86
CA TYR A 30 -27.03 24.52 29.27
C TYR A 30 -27.43 23.35 30.18
N ILE A 31 -26.94 22.14 29.89
CA ILE A 31 -27.29 20.91 30.63
C ILE A 31 -26.47 20.78 31.93
N TRP A 32 -25.26 21.34 31.97
CA TRP A 32 -24.45 21.28 33.17
C TRP A 32 -25.07 22.17 34.26
N PRO A 33 -25.16 21.72 35.52
CA PRO A 33 -25.88 22.43 36.57
C PRO A 33 -25.04 23.59 37.12
N TRP A 34 -24.78 24.60 36.29
CA TRP A 34 -24.21 25.88 36.73
C TRP A 34 -25.00 26.56 37.87
N PRO A 35 -26.34 26.44 37.99
CA PRO A 35 -27.06 27.09 39.07
C PRO A 35 -26.60 26.65 40.46
N THR A 36 -26.18 25.40 40.65
CA THR A 36 -25.73 24.93 41.97
C THR A 36 -24.32 25.39 42.35
N VAL A 37 -23.51 25.80 41.36
CA VAL A 37 -22.13 26.29 41.59
C VAL A 37 -22.10 27.83 41.66
N VAL A 38 -22.96 28.52 40.90
CA VAL A 38 -22.96 29.99 40.77
C VAL A 38 -23.72 30.68 41.92
N ILE A 39 -24.69 30.01 42.56
CA ILE A 39 -25.46 30.60 43.68
C ILE A 39 -24.60 30.82 44.95
N GLN A 40 -23.43 30.18 45.07
CA GLN A 40 -22.46 30.47 46.16
C GLN A 40 -21.42 31.55 45.81
N ALA A 41 -21.32 32.01 44.56
CA ALA A 41 -20.26 32.91 44.08
C ALA A 41 -20.81 34.31 43.79
N LYS A 42 -21.44 34.97 44.76
CA LYS A 42 -22.08 36.29 44.56
C LYS A 42 -21.12 37.44 44.21
N ASN A 43 -19.81 37.22 44.28
CA ASN A 43 -18.76 38.20 43.94
C ASN A 43 -17.56 37.61 43.19
N LYS A 44 -17.62 36.36 42.70
CA LYS A 44 -16.44 35.69 42.14
C LYS A 44 -16.56 35.41 40.64
N ASP A 45 -15.78 36.21 39.90
CA ASP A 45 -15.06 35.89 38.67
C ASP A 45 -15.89 35.42 37.45
N TRP A 46 -16.52 36.38 36.76
CA TRP A 46 -16.86 36.24 35.33
C TRP A 46 -15.64 35.83 34.48
N VAL A 47 -14.44 36.19 34.94
CA VAL A 47 -13.16 35.76 34.36
C VAL A 47 -12.92 34.26 34.53
N ASP A 48 -13.33 33.65 35.65
CA ASP A 48 -13.24 32.19 35.88
C ASP A 48 -14.19 31.43 34.95
N ILE A 49 -15.39 31.97 34.71
CA ILE A 49 -16.35 31.37 33.76
C ILE A 49 -15.83 31.48 32.32
N ALA A 50 -15.26 32.63 31.95
CA ALA A 50 -14.69 32.84 30.62
C ALA A 50 -13.46 31.95 30.36
N THR A 51 -12.60 31.75 31.36
CA THR A 51 -11.44 30.86 31.25
C THR A 51 -11.84 29.39 31.19
N ALA A 52 -12.87 28.97 31.94
CA ALA A 52 -13.43 27.63 31.84
C ALA A 52 -14.01 27.35 30.44
N LEU A 53 -14.78 28.28 29.87
CA LEU A 53 -15.26 28.16 28.49
C LEU A 53 -14.12 28.19 27.46
N GLY A 54 -13.09 29.02 27.69
CA GLY A 54 -11.90 29.10 26.85
C GLY A 54 -11.12 27.80 26.78
N THR A 55 -10.95 27.12 27.92
CA THR A 55 -10.25 25.81 27.97
C THR A 55 -11.02 24.72 27.24
N VAL A 56 -12.34 24.63 27.44
CA VAL A 56 -13.18 23.65 26.72
C VAL A 56 -13.18 23.94 25.20
N GLY A 57 -13.31 25.21 24.81
CA GLY A 57 -13.22 25.63 23.40
C GLY A 57 -11.87 25.27 22.78
N ALA A 58 -10.77 25.52 23.50
CA ALA A 58 -9.42 25.17 23.04
C ALA A 58 -9.24 23.66 22.86
N VAL A 59 -9.80 22.83 23.75
CA VAL A 59 -9.75 21.36 23.64
C VAL A 59 -10.52 20.89 22.39
N VAL A 60 -11.70 21.44 22.13
CA VAL A 60 -12.50 21.08 20.94
C VAL A 60 -11.77 21.48 19.65
N VAL A 61 -11.22 22.69 19.60
CA VAL A 61 -10.42 23.14 18.44
C VAL A 61 -9.18 22.28 18.24
N SER A 62 -8.46 21.95 19.32
CA SER A 62 -7.28 21.08 19.27
C SER A 62 -7.63 19.68 18.77
N LEU A 63 -8.75 19.11 19.22
CA LEU A 63 -9.23 17.81 18.75
C LEU A 63 -9.63 17.86 17.26
N GLY A 64 -10.28 18.95 16.84
CA GLY A 64 -10.63 19.19 15.44
C GLY A 64 -9.39 19.26 14.54
N LEU A 65 -8.38 20.03 14.94
CA LEU A 65 -7.10 20.15 14.22
C LEU A 65 -6.34 18.83 14.19
N ALA A 66 -6.27 18.10 15.32
CA ALA A 66 -5.63 16.80 15.39
C ALA A 66 -6.31 15.78 14.44
N THR A 67 -7.64 15.77 14.40
CA THR A 67 -8.39 14.88 13.50
C THR A 67 -8.20 15.25 12.03
N ALA A 68 -8.17 16.55 11.71
CA ALA A 68 -7.92 17.04 10.36
C ALA A 68 -6.50 16.67 9.89
N GLU A 69 -5.50 16.83 10.77
CA GLU A 69 -4.11 16.48 10.49
C GLU A 69 -3.95 14.96 10.28
N LEU A 70 -4.60 14.12 11.09
CA LEU A 70 -4.60 12.66 10.89
C LEU A 70 -5.19 12.27 9.52
N ARG A 71 -6.29 12.92 9.11
CA ARG A 71 -6.87 12.70 7.78
C ARG A 71 -5.92 13.14 6.66
N ARG A 72 -5.28 14.30 6.83
CA ARG A 72 -4.32 14.83 5.86
C ARG A 72 -3.12 13.88 5.69
N ARG A 73 -2.53 13.43 6.79
CA ARG A 73 -1.44 12.44 6.78
C ARG A 73 -1.85 11.12 6.16
N GLY A 74 -3.09 10.68 6.40
CA GLY A 74 -3.64 9.49 5.73
C GLY A 74 -3.72 9.64 4.21
N GLN A 75 -4.16 10.81 3.73
CA GLN A 75 -4.20 11.11 2.29
C GLN A 75 -2.80 11.21 1.68
N GLU A 76 -1.89 11.97 2.30
CA GLU A 76 -0.49 12.07 1.87
C GLU A 76 0.20 10.70 1.83
N GLY A 77 -0.09 9.84 2.81
CA GLY A 77 0.40 8.46 2.85
C GLY A 77 -0.14 7.61 1.70
N ALA A 78 -1.44 7.73 1.39
CA ALA A 78 -2.06 7.01 0.27
C ALA A 78 -1.52 7.49 -1.09
N ASP A 79 -1.36 8.80 -1.27
CA ASP A 79 -0.79 9.37 -2.49
C ASP A 79 0.67 8.90 -2.68
N ARG A 80 1.49 8.96 -1.62
CA ARG A 80 2.85 8.42 -1.66
C ARG A 80 2.88 6.92 -1.97
N ALA A 81 1.98 6.14 -1.37
CA ALA A 81 1.87 4.71 -1.63
C ALA A 81 1.52 4.42 -3.10
N SER A 82 0.60 5.20 -3.68
CA SER A 82 0.19 5.07 -5.08
C SER A 82 1.31 5.39 -6.07
N LEU A 83 2.13 6.41 -5.78
CA LEU A 83 3.30 6.76 -6.58
C LEU A 83 4.36 5.65 -6.56
N VAL A 84 4.66 5.12 -5.38
CA VAL A 84 5.61 4.01 -5.24
C VAL A 84 5.07 2.73 -5.88
N ALA A 85 3.76 2.48 -5.75
CA ALA A 85 3.10 1.36 -6.42
C ALA A 85 3.19 1.48 -7.95
N ALA A 86 2.98 2.68 -8.51
CA ALA A 86 3.14 2.93 -9.95
C ALA A 86 4.59 2.72 -10.42
N GLN A 87 5.57 3.06 -9.60
CA GLN A 87 6.99 2.82 -9.91
C GLN A 87 7.35 1.32 -9.93
N ILE A 88 6.84 0.54 -8.96
CA ILE A 88 7.22 -0.86 -8.76
C ILE A 88 6.34 -1.83 -9.55
N SER A 89 5.10 -1.46 -9.86
CA SER A 89 4.13 -2.35 -10.51
C SER A 89 4.63 -2.93 -11.84
N PRO A 90 5.27 -2.19 -12.76
CA PRO A 90 5.75 -2.76 -14.02
C PRO A 90 6.82 -3.84 -13.82
N THR A 91 7.79 -3.60 -12.94
CA THR A 91 8.88 -4.55 -12.67
C THR A 91 8.39 -5.75 -11.88
N LEU A 92 7.46 -5.55 -10.93
CA LEU A 92 6.83 -6.65 -10.19
C LEU A 92 5.92 -7.50 -11.10
N ASN A 93 5.21 -6.89 -12.05
CA ASN A 93 4.39 -7.62 -13.02
C ASN A 93 5.26 -8.41 -14.00
N ASP A 94 6.33 -7.83 -14.56
CA ASP A 94 7.30 -8.57 -15.39
C ASP A 94 7.88 -9.76 -14.61
N PHE A 95 8.24 -9.55 -13.35
CA PHE A 95 8.69 -10.63 -12.48
C PHE A 95 7.64 -11.74 -12.34
N VAL A 96 6.39 -11.40 -11.99
CA VAL A 96 5.29 -12.38 -11.85
C VAL A 96 4.99 -13.13 -13.16
N VAL A 97 5.06 -12.45 -14.31
CA VAL A 97 4.87 -13.09 -15.63
C VAL A 97 5.98 -14.10 -15.88
N ARG A 98 7.25 -13.73 -15.71
CA ARG A 98 8.38 -14.67 -15.87
C ARG A 98 8.31 -15.86 -14.92
N GLN A 99 7.82 -15.65 -13.70
CA GLN A 99 7.56 -16.74 -12.75
C GLN A 99 6.46 -17.67 -13.23
N THR A 100 5.41 -17.12 -13.84
CA THR A 100 4.29 -17.89 -14.39
C THR A 100 4.77 -18.73 -15.56
N ASP A 101 5.50 -18.13 -16.50
CA ASP A 101 6.08 -18.82 -17.66
C ASP A 101 7.01 -19.96 -17.22
N PHE A 102 7.82 -19.72 -16.20
CA PHE A 102 8.67 -20.74 -15.60
C PHE A 102 7.84 -21.88 -14.98
N CYS A 103 6.82 -21.58 -14.19
CA CYS A 103 5.93 -22.59 -13.60
C CYS A 103 5.21 -23.42 -14.67
N VAL A 104 4.79 -22.80 -15.77
CA VAL A 104 4.15 -23.45 -16.92
C VAL A 104 5.15 -24.33 -17.66
N ALA A 105 6.38 -23.85 -17.91
CA ALA A 105 7.43 -24.66 -18.51
C ALA A 105 7.71 -25.93 -17.69
N MET A 106 7.69 -25.83 -16.36
CA MET A 106 7.85 -26.96 -15.45
C MET A 106 6.63 -27.91 -15.39
N GLN A 107 5.48 -27.58 -16.00
CA GLN A 107 4.31 -28.46 -16.04
C GLN A 107 4.31 -29.44 -17.20
N PHE A 108 5.06 -29.16 -18.27
CA PHE A 108 5.10 -29.99 -19.46
C PHE A 108 6.50 -30.62 -19.62
N PRO A 109 6.85 -31.64 -18.82
CA PRO A 109 8.14 -32.33 -18.92
C PRO A 109 8.32 -33.15 -20.21
N THR A 110 7.28 -33.27 -21.03
CA THR A 110 7.22 -34.16 -22.19
C THR A 110 7.23 -33.39 -23.51
N ILE A 111 8.39 -32.84 -23.87
CA ILE A 111 8.74 -32.71 -25.29
C ILE A 111 9.49 -34.00 -25.65
N PRO A 112 8.97 -34.85 -26.56
CA PRO A 112 9.41 -36.24 -26.69
C PRO A 112 10.88 -36.51 -27.07
N GLN A 113 11.76 -35.53 -27.31
CA GLN A 113 13.11 -35.86 -27.81
C GLN A 113 14.23 -34.80 -27.71
N GLY A 114 14.15 -33.74 -26.90
CA GLY A 114 15.31 -32.83 -26.88
C GLY A 114 15.37 -31.67 -25.90
N ASP A 115 14.26 -31.22 -25.34
CA ASP A 115 14.30 -30.17 -24.31
C ASP A 115 14.18 -30.80 -22.93
N LEU A 116 15.28 -31.41 -22.51
CA LEU A 116 15.62 -31.45 -21.10
C LEU A 116 15.38 -30.04 -20.56
N ILE A 117 14.51 -29.89 -19.57
CA ILE A 117 14.63 -28.73 -18.68
C ILE A 117 15.94 -28.96 -17.95
N THR A 118 17.03 -28.54 -18.59
CA THR A 118 18.36 -28.74 -18.07
C THR A 118 18.39 -28.00 -16.75
N VAL A 119 18.86 -28.63 -15.68
CA VAL A 119 19.15 -27.97 -14.40
C VAL A 119 19.88 -26.63 -14.63
N SER A 120 20.68 -26.52 -15.71
CA SER A 120 21.27 -25.25 -16.14
C SER A 120 20.28 -24.13 -16.44
N ARG A 121 19.12 -24.37 -17.08
CA ARG A 121 18.07 -23.33 -17.28
C ARG A 121 17.42 -22.93 -15.96
N LEU A 122 17.23 -23.88 -15.05
CA LEU A 122 16.70 -23.60 -13.71
C LEU A 122 17.68 -22.74 -12.90
N VAL A 123 18.95 -23.12 -12.90
CA VAL A 123 20.02 -22.42 -12.20
C VAL A 123 20.25 -21.04 -12.84
N ASP A 124 20.33 -20.95 -14.16
CA ASP A 124 20.50 -19.68 -14.89
C ASP A 124 19.34 -18.72 -14.62
N TRP A 125 18.12 -19.25 -14.61
CA TRP A 125 16.94 -18.50 -14.21
C TRP A 125 17.03 -18.05 -12.74
N ALA A 126 17.39 -18.94 -11.81
CA ALA A 126 17.55 -18.59 -10.39
C ALA A 126 18.61 -17.51 -10.17
N THR A 127 19.70 -17.53 -10.96
CA THR A 127 20.76 -16.53 -10.89
C THR A 127 20.37 -15.19 -11.54
N THR A 128 19.60 -15.22 -12.64
CA THR A 128 19.18 -14.03 -13.39
C THR A 128 18.07 -13.26 -12.68
N GLN A 129 17.19 -13.95 -11.94
CA GLN A 129 16.03 -13.35 -11.26
C GLN A 129 16.36 -12.59 -9.97
N ARG A 130 17.63 -12.57 -9.51
CA ARG A 130 18.07 -11.82 -8.32
C ARG A 130 17.99 -10.29 -8.45
N THR A 131 17.53 -9.77 -9.58
CA THR A 131 17.57 -8.35 -9.91
C THR A 131 16.40 -7.54 -9.35
N PHE A 132 15.31 -8.18 -8.91
CA PHE A 132 14.19 -7.45 -8.31
C PHE A 132 14.43 -7.21 -6.81
N ALA A 133 14.97 -6.03 -6.49
CA ALA A 133 15.16 -5.56 -5.13
C ALA A 133 14.19 -4.41 -4.82
N VAL A 134 13.38 -4.59 -3.78
CA VAL A 134 12.52 -3.54 -3.22
C VAL A 134 13.20 -2.98 -1.97
N THR A 135 13.36 -1.66 -1.90
CA THR A 135 14.01 -1.03 -0.75
C THR A 135 13.08 -1.01 0.47
N SER A 136 13.66 -0.92 1.66
CA SER A 136 12.87 -0.80 2.91
C SER A 136 11.95 0.43 2.87
N ASP A 137 12.44 1.55 2.32
CA ASP A 137 11.65 2.78 2.18
C ASP A 137 10.44 2.60 1.26
N GLN A 138 10.60 1.84 0.18
CA GLN A 138 9.50 1.48 -0.72
C GLN A 138 8.47 0.59 -0.01
N LEU A 139 8.91 -0.40 0.78
CA LEU A 139 8.00 -1.24 1.57
C LEU A 139 7.23 -0.43 2.62
N ILE A 140 7.89 0.53 3.29
CA ILE A 140 7.24 1.43 4.25
C ILE A 140 6.21 2.32 3.53
N ALA A 141 6.56 2.86 2.36
CA ALA A 141 5.64 3.67 1.57
C ALA A 141 4.41 2.88 1.09
N LEU A 142 4.54 1.57 0.83
CA LEU A 142 3.42 0.70 0.46
C LEU A 142 2.57 0.25 1.66
N SER A 143 2.97 0.55 2.90
CA SER A 143 2.24 0.13 4.11
C SER A 143 0.77 0.60 4.19
N PRO A 144 0.36 1.77 3.67
CA PRO A 144 -1.03 2.21 3.68
C PRO A 144 -1.94 1.44 2.71
N LEU A 145 -1.37 0.66 1.78
CA LEU A 145 -2.17 -0.09 0.81
C LEU A 145 -3.00 -1.18 1.49
N PRO A 146 -4.20 -1.49 0.95
CA PRO A 146 -5.05 -2.53 1.49
C PRO A 146 -4.37 -3.91 1.43
N ASN A 147 -5.00 -4.89 2.07
CA ASN A 147 -4.57 -6.30 2.01
C ASN A 147 -3.14 -6.55 2.52
N ARG A 148 -2.56 -5.64 3.31
CA ARG A 148 -1.20 -5.74 3.86
C ARG A 148 -0.17 -5.95 2.73
N CYS A 149 -0.33 -5.24 1.61
CA CYS A 149 0.47 -5.41 0.40
C CYS A 149 1.99 -5.42 0.68
N ALA A 150 2.49 -4.42 1.42
CA ALA A 150 3.90 -4.32 1.80
C ALA A 150 4.42 -5.58 2.51
N PHE A 151 3.66 -6.12 3.48
CA PHE A 151 4.06 -7.31 4.22
C PHE A 151 4.03 -8.58 3.36
N ARG A 152 3.04 -8.69 2.46
CA ARG A 152 2.95 -9.81 1.51
C ARG A 152 4.09 -9.77 0.50
N LEU A 153 4.41 -8.58 -0.01
CA LEU A 153 5.53 -8.36 -0.92
C LEU A 153 6.86 -8.72 -0.23
N ALA A 154 7.13 -8.16 0.95
CA ALA A 154 8.35 -8.45 1.71
C ALA A 154 8.50 -9.95 2.01
N ARG A 155 7.45 -10.58 2.56
CA ARG A 155 7.46 -12.02 2.85
C ARG A 155 7.60 -12.87 1.59
N GLY A 156 6.90 -12.50 0.52
CA GLY A 156 6.96 -13.19 -0.77
C GLY A 156 8.38 -13.19 -1.31
N LEU A 157 9.05 -12.02 -1.32
CA LEU A 157 10.43 -11.90 -1.77
C LEU A 157 11.43 -12.64 -0.89
N SER A 158 11.29 -12.58 0.44
CA SER A 158 12.19 -13.33 1.35
C SER A 158 12.05 -14.83 1.21
N LEU A 159 10.81 -15.34 1.10
CA LEU A 159 10.57 -16.76 0.87
C LEU A 159 11.07 -17.19 -0.50
N PHE A 160 10.88 -16.34 -1.52
CA PHE A 160 11.36 -16.59 -2.86
C PHE A 160 12.89 -16.69 -2.91
N ASP A 161 13.62 -15.74 -2.30
CA ASP A 161 15.08 -15.79 -2.22
C ASP A 161 15.58 -17.02 -1.44
N LEU A 162 14.90 -17.38 -0.35
CA LEU A 162 15.21 -18.60 0.40
C LEU A 162 15.04 -19.85 -0.49
N THR A 163 13.93 -19.95 -1.22
CA THR A 163 13.68 -21.07 -2.13
C THR A 163 14.70 -21.11 -3.26
N LEU A 164 15.10 -19.98 -3.83
CA LEU A 164 16.15 -19.92 -4.84
C LEU A 164 17.51 -20.38 -4.30
N ARG A 165 17.85 -20.03 -3.05
CA ARG A 165 19.08 -20.50 -2.41
C ARG A 165 19.04 -22.00 -2.16
N GLU A 166 17.92 -22.51 -1.66
CA GLU A 166 17.75 -23.96 -1.46
C GLU A 166 17.84 -24.71 -2.79
N ILE A 167 17.26 -24.16 -3.87
CA ILE A 167 17.42 -24.68 -5.23
C ILE A 167 18.89 -24.66 -5.65
N ALA A 168 19.59 -23.53 -5.47
CA ALA A 168 20.98 -23.40 -5.86
C ALA A 168 21.92 -24.30 -5.04
N ASP A 169 21.63 -24.53 -3.76
CA ASP A 169 22.43 -25.37 -2.88
C ASP A 169 22.22 -26.86 -3.19
N GLU A 170 20.97 -27.29 -3.38
CA GLU A 170 20.62 -28.68 -3.69
C GLU A 170 21.09 -29.08 -5.10
N TRP A 171 20.96 -28.17 -6.07
CA TRP A 171 21.23 -28.48 -7.48
C TRP A 171 22.50 -27.86 -8.05
N GLY A 172 23.16 -26.94 -7.34
CA GLY A 172 24.40 -26.30 -7.77
C GLY A 172 25.55 -27.31 -7.97
N ALA A 173 25.54 -28.41 -7.24
CA ALA A 173 26.49 -29.51 -7.43
C ALA A 173 26.36 -30.21 -8.81
N TYR A 174 25.21 -30.08 -9.46
CA TYR A 174 24.93 -30.64 -10.79
C TYR A 174 25.11 -29.61 -11.91
N GLN A 175 25.62 -28.41 -11.60
CA GLN A 175 25.86 -27.37 -12.59
C GLN A 175 26.94 -27.83 -13.59
N GLY A 176 26.53 -28.06 -14.84
CA GLY A 176 27.41 -28.56 -15.92
C GLY A 176 27.16 -30.02 -16.31
N THR A 177 26.32 -30.74 -15.57
CA THR A 177 25.91 -32.12 -15.88
C THR A 177 24.52 -32.12 -16.52
N LEU A 178 24.30 -32.97 -17.52
CA LEU A 178 22.96 -33.22 -18.07
C LEU A 178 22.14 -34.03 -17.06
N TYR A 179 21.60 -33.37 -16.04
CA TYR A 179 20.67 -33.96 -15.08
C TYR A 179 19.23 -33.62 -15.48
N CYS A 180 18.39 -34.65 -15.56
CA CYS A 180 16.95 -34.52 -15.74
C CYS A 180 16.30 -34.42 -14.37
N LEU A 181 15.50 -33.38 -14.12
CA LEU A 181 14.63 -33.38 -12.95
C LEU A 181 13.53 -34.43 -13.13
N GLY A 182 13.41 -35.34 -12.17
CA GLY A 182 12.30 -36.28 -12.04
C GLY A 182 11.00 -35.57 -11.67
N GLU A 183 9.86 -36.25 -11.89
CA GLU A 183 8.53 -35.69 -11.63
C GLU A 183 8.35 -35.25 -10.16
N ASP A 184 8.87 -36.03 -9.22
CA ASP A 184 8.80 -35.71 -7.78
C ASP A 184 9.60 -34.45 -7.42
N GLU A 185 10.76 -34.24 -8.05
CA GLU A 185 11.62 -33.07 -7.84
C GLU A 185 10.96 -31.81 -8.42
N VAL A 186 10.41 -31.92 -9.63
CA VAL A 186 9.59 -30.87 -10.25
C VAL A 186 8.40 -30.49 -9.36
N LYS A 187 7.72 -31.49 -8.80
CA LYS A 187 6.59 -31.30 -7.88
C LYS A 187 7.03 -30.63 -6.57
N LYS A 188 8.19 -31.02 -6.02
CA LYS A 188 8.81 -30.39 -4.83
C LYS A 188 9.10 -28.92 -5.09
N ILE A 189 9.82 -28.59 -6.17
CA ILE A 189 10.16 -27.20 -6.56
C ILE A 189 8.88 -26.38 -6.71
N ARG A 190 7.87 -26.90 -7.40
CA ARG A 190 6.58 -26.23 -7.57
C ARG A 190 5.90 -25.97 -6.23
N GLY A 191 5.92 -26.95 -5.33
CA GLY A 191 5.36 -26.82 -3.99
C GLY A 191 6.03 -25.72 -3.17
N MET A 192 7.36 -25.63 -3.23
CA MET A 192 8.13 -24.58 -2.55
C MET A 192 7.83 -23.18 -3.11
N MET A 193 7.62 -23.08 -4.42
CA MET A 193 7.39 -21.81 -5.12
C MET A 193 5.94 -21.31 -5.06
N ALA A 194 4.97 -22.20 -4.82
CA ALA A 194 3.55 -21.87 -4.86
C ALA A 194 3.17 -20.78 -3.85
N VAL A 195 3.67 -20.88 -2.62
CA VAL A 195 3.38 -19.91 -1.55
C VAL A 195 3.97 -18.53 -1.84
N PRO A 196 5.30 -18.35 -2.04
CA PRO A 196 5.86 -17.04 -2.35
C PRO A 196 5.23 -16.44 -3.61
N PHE A 197 5.01 -17.23 -4.65
CA PHE A 197 4.37 -16.77 -5.87
C PHE A 197 2.95 -16.22 -5.61
N SER A 198 2.12 -16.93 -4.84
CA SER A 198 0.77 -16.46 -4.50
C SER A 198 0.76 -15.11 -3.76
N LEU A 199 1.75 -14.89 -2.87
CA LEU A 199 1.90 -13.63 -2.15
C LEU A 199 2.27 -12.49 -3.09
N LEU A 200 3.21 -12.75 -4.01
CA LEU A 200 3.68 -11.77 -4.99
C LEU A 200 2.60 -11.42 -6.02
N VAL A 201 1.83 -12.38 -6.50
CA VAL A 201 0.68 -12.14 -7.41
C VAL A 201 -0.35 -11.21 -6.76
N ILE A 202 -0.69 -11.46 -5.50
CA ILE A 202 -1.65 -10.61 -4.81
C ILE A 202 -1.07 -9.21 -4.58
N ALA A 203 0.20 -9.10 -4.17
CA ALA A 203 0.86 -7.81 -4.01
C ALA A 203 0.92 -7.03 -5.34
N ALA A 204 1.25 -7.70 -6.44
CA ALA A 204 1.31 -7.12 -7.78
C ALA A 204 -0.03 -6.51 -8.20
N ARG A 205 -1.13 -7.27 -8.00
CA ARG A 205 -2.49 -6.79 -8.28
C ARG A 205 -2.88 -5.59 -7.45
N GLU A 206 -2.51 -5.55 -6.16
CA GLU A 206 -2.80 -4.40 -5.31
C GLU A 206 -1.97 -3.17 -5.70
N CYS A 207 -0.69 -3.36 -6.06
CA CYS A 207 0.14 -2.28 -6.60
C CYS A 207 -0.44 -1.72 -7.91
N GLU A 208 -0.87 -2.58 -8.82
CA GLU A 208 -1.48 -2.18 -10.09
C GLU A 208 -2.80 -1.43 -9.88
N ARG A 209 -3.66 -1.92 -8.98
CA ARG A 209 -4.90 -1.22 -8.60
C ARG A 209 -4.64 0.15 -7.99
N ALA A 210 -3.60 0.27 -7.16
CA ALA A 210 -3.22 1.54 -6.55
C ALA A 210 -2.56 2.50 -7.56
N ALA A 211 -1.86 1.96 -8.55
CA ALA A 211 -1.21 2.74 -9.61
C ALA A 211 -2.20 3.27 -10.65
N SER A 212 -3.23 2.48 -11.00
CA SER A 212 -4.16 2.77 -12.09
C SER A 212 -4.75 4.20 -12.09
N PRO A 213 -5.17 4.79 -10.95
CA PRO A 213 -5.67 6.16 -10.93
C PRO A 213 -4.61 7.23 -11.24
N VAL A 214 -3.34 6.95 -10.95
CA VAL A 214 -2.22 7.89 -11.09
C VAL A 214 -1.53 7.75 -12.43
N SER A 215 -1.51 6.53 -12.99
CA SER A 215 -0.89 6.20 -14.26
C SER A 215 -1.92 6.00 -15.38
N ALA A 216 -3.01 6.78 -15.37
CA ALA A 216 -4.01 6.72 -16.44
C ALA A 216 -3.31 6.89 -17.79
N VAL A 217 -3.60 5.99 -18.73
CA VAL A 217 -3.06 6.08 -20.09
C VAL A 217 -3.53 7.43 -20.66
N PRO A 218 -2.61 8.27 -21.16
CA PRO A 218 -2.98 9.54 -21.74
C PRO A 218 -4.03 9.35 -22.82
N THR A 219 -5.08 10.16 -22.76
CA THR A 219 -6.12 10.13 -23.79
C THR A 219 -5.54 10.58 -25.14
N PRO A 220 -6.08 10.11 -26.28
CA PRO A 220 -5.65 10.59 -27.60
C PRO A 220 -5.72 12.12 -27.71
N GLU A 221 -6.69 12.75 -27.04
CA GLU A 221 -6.80 14.20 -26.95
C GLU A 221 -5.59 14.81 -26.23
N GLU A 222 -5.13 14.24 -25.11
CA GLU A 222 -3.92 14.71 -24.43
C GLU A 222 -2.64 14.49 -25.26
N LEU A 223 -2.58 13.42 -26.05
CA LEU A 223 -1.43 13.09 -26.89
C LEU A 223 -1.35 13.93 -28.17
N TYR A 224 -2.50 14.27 -28.76
CA TYR A 224 -2.59 14.83 -30.10
C TYR A 224 -3.26 16.21 -30.18
N ALA A 225 -3.76 16.77 -29.08
CA ALA A 225 -4.28 18.14 -29.09
C ALA A 225 -3.18 19.11 -29.51
N ARG A 226 -3.41 19.84 -30.61
CA ARG A 226 -2.60 21.02 -30.93
C ARG A 226 -2.77 22.05 -29.82
N PRO A 227 -1.70 22.70 -29.36
CA PRO A 227 -1.83 23.82 -28.44
C PRO A 227 -2.77 24.85 -29.09
N ALA A 228 -3.86 25.19 -28.40
CA ALA A 228 -4.75 26.24 -28.83
C ALA A 228 -3.94 27.55 -28.82
N HIS A 229 -3.67 28.07 -30.02
CA HIS A 229 -3.08 29.39 -30.24
C HIS A 229 -4.13 30.48 -30.03
#